data_AF-A0AA38VQ69-F1
#
_entry.id   AF-A0AA38VQ69-F1
#
_cell.length_a   1.000
_cell.length_b   1.000
_cell.length_c   1.000
_cell.angle_alpha   90.00
_cell.angle_beta   90.00
_cell.angle_gamma   90.00
#
_symmetry.space_group_name_H-M   'P 1'
#
loop_
_entity.id
_entity.type
_entity.pdbx_description
1 polymer ?
#
loop_
_entity_poly.entity_id
_entity_poly.type
_entity_poly.pdbx_seq_one_letter_code
_entity_poly.pdbx_strand_id
1 'polypeptide(L)'
;MTPVDPIENRRRMEAGELYYAATPELLADRKRCAAATQRFNNAGGDSPRRRLVELWKDIINDTSPLPSEAPSAEEDDALLSKYPYIDGPINKLDYGYNVKLGEGVYVNSGSTWIDTCTIEVGARTLFGPNCSFYSGTHPLDPSLRNGINGPESGKPIKIGEDCWFGGNCIVLPGVTVGREDRRQP
;
A
#
# COMPACT_ATOMS: atom_id res chain seq x y z
N MET A 1 -18.23 19.46 15.68
CA MET A 1 -17.28 18.35 15.86
C MET A 1 -16.39 18.70 17.03
N THR A 2 -16.18 17.76 17.96
CA THR A 2 -15.12 17.89 18.97
C THR A 2 -13.79 18.08 18.24
N PRO A 3 -12.91 19.00 18.68
CA PRO A 3 -11.57 19.12 18.11
C PRO A 3 -10.88 17.76 18.14
N VAL A 4 -10.46 17.27 16.97
CA VAL A 4 -9.70 16.02 16.85
C VAL A 4 -8.23 16.40 16.91
N ASP A 5 -7.51 15.88 17.90
CA ASP A 5 -6.04 16.00 17.94
C ASP A 5 -5.45 15.18 16.77
N PRO A 6 -4.76 15.81 15.81
CA PRO A 6 -4.24 15.11 14.63
C PRO A 6 -3.22 14.01 14.96
N ILE A 7 -2.40 14.19 16.00
CA ILE A 7 -1.34 13.24 16.36
C ILE A 7 -1.98 11.98 16.94
N GLU A 8 -2.88 12.16 17.92
CA GLU A 8 -3.59 11.04 18.53
C GLU A 8 -4.51 10.34 17.52
N ASN A 9 -5.17 11.09 16.63
CA ASN A 9 -6.03 10.51 15.61
C ASN A 9 -5.26 9.62 14.62
N ARG A 10 -4.05 10.04 14.22
CA ARG A 10 -3.15 9.21 13.42
C ARG A 10 -2.68 7.97 14.17
N ARG A 11 -2.27 8.11 15.45
CA ARG A 11 -1.89 6.97 16.29
C ARG A 11 -3.01 5.93 16.34
N ARG A 12 -4.26 6.38 16.52
CA ARG A 12 -5.45 5.51 16.52
C ARG A 12 -5.65 4.79 15.20
N MET A 13 -5.56 5.51 14.07
CA MET A 13 -5.63 4.92 12.73
C MET A 13 -4.61 3.77 12.56
N GLU A 14 -3.35 4.05 12.90
CA GLU A 14 -2.25 3.08 12.76
C GLU A 14 -2.43 1.88 13.71
N ALA A 15 -2.99 2.09 14.90
CA ALA A 15 -3.33 1.06 15.87
C ALA A 15 -4.61 0.27 15.51
N GLY A 16 -5.36 0.67 14.48
CA GLY A 16 -6.65 0.08 14.12
C GLY A 16 -7.80 0.44 15.06
N GLU A 17 -7.60 1.43 15.93
CA GLU A 17 -8.61 2.00 16.82
C GLU A 17 -9.57 2.92 16.05
N LEU A 18 -10.67 3.34 16.69
CA LEU A 18 -11.59 4.29 16.07
C LEU A 18 -10.93 5.68 15.91
N TYR A 19 -10.86 6.14 14.66
CA TYR A 19 -10.30 7.43 14.28
C TYR A 19 -11.21 8.16 13.28
N TYR A 20 -11.04 9.46 13.11
CA TYR A 20 -11.78 10.27 12.15
C TYR A 20 -10.99 10.44 10.85
N ALA A 21 -11.54 9.93 9.75
CA ALA A 21 -10.90 9.92 8.44
C ALA A 21 -10.77 11.29 7.78
N ALA A 22 -11.76 12.16 8.02
CA ALA A 22 -11.94 13.42 7.32
C ALA A 22 -11.21 14.60 8.01
N THR A 23 -10.06 14.34 8.63
CA THR A 23 -9.20 15.42 9.17
C THR A 23 -8.32 16.02 8.07
N PRO A 24 -7.95 17.31 8.17
CA PRO A 24 -7.10 17.96 7.17
C PRO A 24 -5.80 17.21 6.86
N GLU A 25 -5.17 16.61 7.86
CA GLU A 25 -3.89 15.90 7.74
C GLU A 25 -4.05 14.59 6.95
N LEU A 26 -5.05 13.78 7.29
CA LEU A 26 -5.29 12.52 6.58
C LEU A 26 -5.83 12.75 5.17
N LEU A 27 -6.58 13.83 4.95
CA LEU A 27 -7.00 14.26 3.62
C LEU A 27 -5.80 14.72 2.77
N ALA A 28 -4.85 15.45 3.36
CA ALA A 28 -3.63 15.86 2.68
C ALA A 28 -2.78 14.65 2.28
N ASP A 29 -2.64 13.66 3.17
CA ASP A 29 -1.92 12.43 2.87
C ASP A 29 -2.55 11.65 1.71
N ARG A 30 -3.89 11.48 1.71
CA ARG A 30 -4.60 10.80 0.62
C ARG A 30 -4.45 11.55 -0.70
N LYS A 31 -4.49 12.88 -0.67
CA LYS A 31 -4.28 13.71 -1.86
C LYS A 31 -2.86 13.57 -2.42
N ARG A 32 -1.84 13.51 -1.54
CA ARG A 32 -0.44 13.26 -1.94
C ARG A 32 -0.31 11.89 -2.60
N CYS A 33 -0.83 10.84 -1.96
CA CYS A 33 -0.81 9.47 -2.47
C CYS A 33 -1.51 9.35 -3.83
N ALA A 34 -2.70 9.94 -3.98
CA ALA A 34 -3.44 9.96 -5.22
C ALA A 34 -2.65 10.65 -6.35
N ALA A 35 -2.00 11.79 -6.06
CA ALA A 35 -1.17 12.49 -7.04
C ALA A 35 0.07 11.67 -7.46
N ALA A 36 0.73 10.98 -6.52
CA ALA A 36 1.84 10.07 -6.81
C ALA A 36 1.39 8.87 -7.66
N THR A 37 0.25 8.28 -7.32
CA THR A 37 -0.36 7.18 -8.08
C THR A 37 -0.71 7.60 -9.50
N GLN A 38 -1.22 8.83 -9.68
CA GLN A 38 -1.49 9.37 -11.01
C GLN A 38 -0.19 9.55 -11.82
N ARG A 39 0.90 10.03 -11.21
CA ARG A 39 2.21 10.12 -11.88
C ARG A 39 2.71 8.75 -12.33
N PHE A 40 2.59 7.73 -11.48
CA PHE A 40 2.94 6.35 -11.82
C PHE A 40 2.11 5.84 -13.00
N ASN A 41 0.78 5.92 -12.92
CA ASN A 41 -0.11 5.43 -13.96
C ASN A 41 0.09 6.13 -15.32
N ASN A 42 0.42 7.43 -15.30
CA ASN A 42 0.67 8.20 -16.51
C ASN A 42 2.03 7.93 -17.16
N ALA A 43 2.98 7.32 -16.45
CA ALA A 43 4.31 7.03 -16.99
C ALA A 43 4.28 5.94 -18.09
N GLY A 44 3.25 5.08 -18.10
CA GLY A 44 3.04 4.05 -19.12
C GLY A 44 4.02 2.87 -19.06
N GLY A 45 3.72 1.80 -19.79
CA GLY A 45 4.50 0.55 -19.78
C GLY A 45 5.88 0.63 -20.45
N ASP A 46 6.13 1.66 -21.25
CA ASP A 46 7.43 1.87 -21.92
C ASP A 46 8.45 2.62 -21.04
N SER A 47 8.05 3.02 -19.82
CA SER A 47 8.96 3.68 -18.88
C SER A 47 10.08 2.73 -18.43
N PRO A 48 11.34 3.21 -18.35
CA PRO A 48 12.43 2.43 -17.78
C PRO A 48 12.11 1.92 -16.37
N ARG A 49 12.58 0.72 -16.02
CA ARG A 49 12.35 0.10 -14.71
C ARG A 49 12.68 1.03 -13.55
N ARG A 50 13.83 1.71 -13.61
CA ARG A 50 14.25 2.73 -12.63
C ARG A 50 13.19 3.78 -12.38
N ARG A 51 12.61 4.31 -13.47
CA ARG A 51 11.57 5.33 -13.37
C ARG A 51 10.33 4.80 -12.65
N LEU A 52 9.93 3.56 -12.94
CA LEU A 52 8.81 2.91 -12.25
C LEU A 52 9.11 2.68 -10.76
N VAL A 53 10.35 2.31 -10.40
CA VAL A 53 10.77 2.17 -8.99
C VAL A 53 10.72 3.51 -8.27
N GLU A 54 11.23 4.58 -8.87
CA GLU A 54 11.18 5.93 -8.29
C GLU A 54 9.73 6.39 -8.03
N LEU A 55 8.86 6.18 -9.00
CA LEU A 55 7.44 6.54 -8.89
C LEU A 55 6.71 5.68 -7.86
N TRP A 56 7.06 4.40 -7.75
CA TRP A 56 6.56 3.54 -6.67
C TRP A 56 7.03 4.03 -5.29
N LYS A 57 8.32 4.37 -5.15
CA LYS A 57 8.87 4.95 -3.91
C LYS A 57 8.17 6.25 -3.50
N ASP A 58 7.84 7.10 -4.47
CA ASP A 58 7.04 8.32 -4.25
C ASP A 58 5.61 7.97 -3.74
N ILE A 59 4.96 6.94 -4.29
CA ILE A 59 3.66 6.44 -3.77
C ILE A 59 3.78 6.04 -2.30
N ILE A 60 4.74 5.18 -1.96
CA ILE A 60 4.92 4.68 -0.58
C ILE A 60 5.68 5.65 0.34
N ASN A 61 5.98 6.87 -0.16
CA ASN A 61 6.70 7.91 0.57
C ASN A 61 8.09 7.47 1.10
N ASP A 62 8.78 6.61 0.36
CA ASP A 62 10.13 6.15 0.68
C ASP A 62 11.18 7.07 0.03
N THR A 63 11.83 7.88 0.86
CA THR A 63 12.83 8.87 0.46
C THR A 63 14.25 8.32 0.39
N SER A 64 14.46 7.03 0.68
CA SER A 64 15.80 6.42 0.60
C SER A 64 16.32 6.46 -0.84
N PRO A 65 17.63 6.71 -1.06
CA PRO A 65 18.18 6.79 -2.40
C PRO A 65 18.18 5.41 -3.08
N LEU A 66 17.96 5.42 -4.40
CA LEU A 66 18.26 4.25 -5.24
C LEU A 66 19.78 4.05 -5.35
N PRO A 67 20.24 2.82 -5.63
CA PRO A 67 21.64 2.62 -6.03
C PRO A 67 21.96 3.48 -7.26
N SER A 68 23.24 3.85 -7.37
CA SER A 68 23.77 4.53 -8.56
C SER A 68 23.37 3.78 -9.82
N GLU A 69 23.04 4.53 -10.87
CA GLU A 69 22.63 4.01 -12.16
C GLU A 69 23.75 3.17 -12.79
N ALA A 70 23.38 2.02 -13.35
CA ALA A 70 24.33 1.16 -14.03
C ALA A 70 24.66 1.67 -15.46
N PRO A 71 25.79 1.24 -16.05
CA PRO A 71 26.17 1.61 -17.42
C PRO A 71 25.19 1.16 -18.51
N SER A 72 24.43 0.07 -18.32
CA SER A 72 23.40 -0.40 -19.26
C SER A 72 22.05 -0.62 -18.59
N ALA A 73 20.99 -0.65 -19.40
CA ALA A 73 19.64 -0.91 -18.92
C ALA A 73 19.50 -2.30 -18.29
N GLU A 74 20.12 -3.33 -18.87
CA GLU A 74 20.08 -4.69 -18.33
C GLU A 74 20.79 -4.80 -16.98
N GLU A 75 21.93 -4.13 -16.81
CA GLU A 75 22.65 -4.08 -15.54
C GLU A 75 21.84 -3.30 -14.49
N ASP A 76 21.15 -2.23 -14.91
CA ASP A 76 20.32 -1.42 -14.01
C ASP A 76 19.09 -2.18 -13.54
N ASP A 77 18.43 -2.92 -14.44
CA ASP A 77 17.32 -3.81 -14.12
C ASP A 77 17.74 -4.89 -13.11
N ALA A 78 18.95 -5.45 -13.26
CA ALA A 78 19.49 -6.41 -12.30
C ALA A 78 19.73 -5.77 -10.92
N LEU A 79 20.24 -4.53 -10.85
CA LEU A 79 20.38 -3.80 -9.58
C LEU A 79 19.02 -3.53 -8.90
N LEU A 80 17.97 -3.39 -9.70
CA LEU A 80 16.62 -3.08 -9.24
C LEU A 80 15.75 -4.32 -8.97
N SER A 81 16.28 -5.53 -9.18
CA SER A 81 15.59 -6.81 -8.91
C SER A 81 15.12 -6.97 -7.46
N LYS A 82 15.80 -6.32 -6.52
CA LYS A 82 15.43 -6.29 -5.10
C LYS A 82 14.17 -5.46 -4.78
N TYR A 83 13.74 -4.61 -5.71
CA TYR A 83 12.53 -3.78 -5.56
C TYR A 83 11.31 -4.49 -6.15
N PRO A 84 10.11 -4.26 -5.61
CA PRO A 84 8.89 -4.87 -6.15
C PRO A 84 8.63 -4.39 -7.58
N TYR A 85 8.09 -5.28 -8.40
CA TYR A 85 7.65 -4.97 -9.75
C TYR A 85 6.14 -4.72 -9.73
N ILE A 86 5.73 -3.51 -10.10
CA ILE A 86 4.33 -3.10 -10.10
C ILE A 86 3.95 -2.84 -11.55
N ASP A 87 2.98 -3.60 -12.05
CA ASP A 87 2.41 -3.39 -13.36
C ASP A 87 1.21 -2.44 -13.23
N GLY A 88 1.24 -1.35 -13.98
CA GLY A 88 0.21 -0.33 -13.96
C GLY A 88 -0.99 -0.70 -14.87
N PRO A 89 -2.12 -0.01 -14.75
CA PRO A 89 -2.40 1.04 -13.76
C PRO A 89 -2.75 0.45 -12.39
N ILE A 90 -2.44 1.20 -11.34
CA ILE A 90 -2.93 0.94 -9.99
C ILE A 90 -4.28 1.64 -9.83
N ASN A 91 -5.29 0.94 -9.32
CA ASN A 91 -6.62 1.53 -9.13
C ASN A 91 -6.62 2.55 -7.99
N LYS A 92 -6.07 2.18 -6.84
CA LYS A 92 -6.04 3.06 -5.67
C LYS A 92 -5.05 2.60 -4.61
N LEU A 93 -4.39 3.56 -3.97
CA LEU A 93 -3.87 3.45 -2.61
C LEU A 93 -4.46 4.60 -1.78
N ASP A 94 -4.82 4.38 -0.51
CA ASP A 94 -5.27 5.51 0.33
C ASP A 94 -4.08 6.37 0.74
N TYR A 95 -3.10 5.79 1.43
CA TYR A 95 -1.98 6.51 2.02
C TYR A 95 -0.64 6.17 1.36
N GLY A 96 -0.51 4.95 0.82
CA GLY A 96 0.70 4.41 0.19
C GLY A 96 1.76 4.00 1.21
N TYR A 97 2.06 4.86 2.18
CA TYR A 97 3.13 4.63 3.17
C TYR A 97 2.88 3.48 4.15
N ASN A 98 1.65 2.93 4.20
CA ASN A 98 1.32 1.77 5.02
C ASN A 98 1.47 0.45 4.25
N VAL A 99 1.76 0.49 2.95
CA VAL A 99 2.01 -0.71 2.13
C VAL A 99 3.50 -1.03 2.12
N LYS A 100 3.85 -2.24 2.55
CA LYS A 100 5.23 -2.75 2.57
C LYS A 100 5.32 -4.01 1.73
N LEU A 101 6.08 -3.96 0.66
CA LEU A 101 6.29 -5.09 -0.25
C LEU A 101 7.73 -5.58 -0.16
N GLY A 102 7.89 -6.89 0.04
CA GLY A 102 9.19 -7.55 0.06
C GLY A 102 9.87 -7.60 -1.30
N GLU A 103 11.12 -8.07 -1.28
CA GLU A 103 11.93 -8.30 -2.48
C GLU A 103 11.25 -9.30 -3.43
N GLY A 104 11.30 -9.00 -4.73
CA GLY A 104 10.73 -9.88 -5.76
C GLY A 104 9.21 -10.00 -5.75
N VAL A 105 8.49 -9.16 -4.97
CA VAL A 105 7.03 -9.08 -5.07
C VAL A 105 6.63 -8.56 -6.45
N TYR A 106 5.66 -9.23 -7.07
CA TYR A 106 5.05 -8.79 -8.32
C TYR A 106 3.57 -8.47 -8.09
N VAL A 107 3.16 -7.27 -8.50
CA VAL A 107 1.77 -6.81 -8.46
C VAL A 107 1.31 -6.56 -9.88
N ASN A 108 0.31 -7.30 -10.35
CA ASN A 108 -0.29 -7.05 -11.65
C ASN A 108 -1.25 -5.83 -11.61
N SER A 109 -1.63 -5.36 -12.79
CA SER A 109 -2.53 -4.24 -13.04
C SER A 109 -3.87 -4.33 -12.29
N GLY A 110 -4.47 -3.17 -12.02
CA GLY A 110 -5.78 -3.03 -11.38
C GLY A 110 -5.76 -3.27 -9.86
N SER A 111 -4.59 -3.27 -9.22
CA SER A 111 -4.52 -3.49 -7.77
C SER A 111 -5.15 -2.36 -6.96
N THR A 112 -5.74 -2.70 -5.81
CA THR A 112 -6.35 -1.74 -4.86
C THR A 112 -5.82 -1.96 -3.45
N TRP A 113 -5.39 -0.90 -2.77
CA TRP A 113 -4.81 -0.95 -1.43
C TRP A 113 -5.46 0.10 -0.53
N ILE A 114 -6.41 -0.30 0.30
CA ILE A 114 -6.99 0.56 1.34
C ILE A 114 -6.16 0.34 2.59
N ASP A 115 -5.06 1.09 2.70
CA ASP A 115 -3.99 0.94 3.68
C ASP A 115 -4.17 1.87 4.91
N THR A 116 -5.38 1.90 5.46
CA THR A 116 -5.68 2.49 6.79
C THR A 116 -4.72 1.99 7.87
N CYS A 117 -4.52 0.67 7.93
CA CYS A 117 -3.48 0.03 8.73
C CYS A 117 -2.46 -0.61 7.80
N THR A 118 -1.36 -1.08 8.38
CA THR A 118 -0.27 -1.69 7.62
C THR A 118 -0.72 -2.89 6.79
N ILE A 119 -0.26 -2.95 5.53
CA ILE A 119 -0.38 -4.11 4.65
C ILE A 119 1.04 -4.57 4.35
N GLU A 120 1.45 -5.69 4.95
CA GLU A 120 2.78 -6.27 4.83
C GLU A 120 2.75 -7.51 3.93
N VAL A 121 3.63 -7.54 2.94
CA VAL A 121 3.76 -8.64 1.97
C VAL A 121 5.20 -9.15 1.95
N GLY A 122 5.37 -10.44 2.21
CA GLY A 122 6.66 -11.13 2.18
C GLY A 122 7.24 -11.28 0.77
N ALA A 123 8.52 -11.62 0.71
CA ALA A 123 9.28 -11.73 -0.53
C ALA A 123 8.68 -12.74 -1.53
N ARG A 124 8.93 -12.50 -2.82
CA ARG A 124 8.58 -13.39 -3.95
C ARG A 124 7.08 -13.73 -4.07
N THR A 125 6.21 -12.96 -3.41
CA THR A 125 4.77 -13.11 -3.52
C THR A 125 4.25 -12.47 -4.81
N LEU A 126 3.36 -13.17 -5.51
CA LEU A 126 2.81 -12.75 -6.80
C LEU A 126 1.30 -12.51 -6.69
N PHE A 127 0.84 -11.37 -7.22
CA PHE A 127 -0.58 -11.04 -7.31
C PHE A 127 -1.04 -10.96 -8.77
N GLY A 128 -2.09 -11.70 -9.10
CA GLY A 128 -2.80 -11.56 -10.37
C GLY A 128 -3.54 -10.22 -10.49
N PRO A 129 -4.14 -9.93 -11.66
CA PRO A 129 -4.79 -8.65 -11.92
C PRO A 129 -5.99 -8.42 -11.00
N ASN A 130 -6.28 -7.16 -10.70
CA ASN A 130 -7.45 -6.73 -9.91
C ASN A 130 -7.50 -7.27 -8.46
N CYS A 131 -6.36 -7.65 -7.87
CA CYS A 131 -6.32 -8.00 -6.45
C CYS A 131 -6.56 -6.77 -5.57
N SER A 132 -7.33 -6.92 -4.50
CA SER A 132 -7.67 -5.83 -3.59
C SER A 132 -7.41 -6.18 -2.13
N PHE A 133 -6.80 -5.25 -1.41
CA PHE A 133 -6.40 -5.41 -0.01
C PHE A 133 -7.01 -4.30 0.82
N TYR A 134 -7.85 -4.68 1.78
CA TYR A 134 -8.63 -3.75 2.59
C TYR A 134 -8.23 -3.90 4.05
N SER A 135 -7.41 -2.99 4.57
CA SER A 135 -7.08 -2.94 6.00
C SER A 135 -8.09 -2.11 6.79
N GLY A 136 -8.78 -1.15 6.15
CA GLY A 136 -9.80 -0.29 6.76
C GLY A 136 -11.20 -0.93 6.80
N THR A 137 -12.01 -0.50 7.77
CA THR A 137 -13.41 -0.90 7.92
C THR A 137 -14.22 0.17 8.68
N HIS A 138 -15.55 0.04 8.70
CA HIS A 138 -16.45 0.95 9.40
C HIS A 138 -17.23 0.24 10.51
N PRO A 139 -17.64 0.98 11.55
CA PRO A 139 -18.61 0.49 12.52
C PRO A 139 -19.87 -0.06 11.85
N LEU A 140 -20.36 -1.20 12.33
CA LEU A 140 -21.60 -1.81 11.84
C LEU A 140 -22.83 -1.04 12.34
N ASP A 141 -22.79 -0.55 13.58
CA ASP A 141 -23.80 0.32 14.16
C ASP A 141 -23.90 1.62 13.33
N PRO A 142 -25.03 1.90 12.67
CA PRO A 142 -25.21 3.09 11.86
C PRO A 142 -25.16 4.39 12.67
N SER A 143 -25.58 4.36 13.95
CA SER A 143 -25.52 5.52 14.84
C SER A 143 -24.08 5.90 15.17
N LEU A 144 -23.20 4.92 15.36
CA LEU A 144 -21.77 5.15 15.51
C LEU A 144 -21.10 5.52 14.18
N ARG A 145 -21.40 4.79 13.09
CA ARG A 145 -20.82 5.04 11.77
C ARG A 145 -21.11 6.45 11.27
N ASN A 146 -22.31 6.97 11.52
CA ASN A 146 -22.70 8.37 11.25
C ASN A 146 -22.26 8.91 9.86
N GLY A 147 -22.32 8.06 8.83
CA GLY A 147 -21.86 8.39 7.48
C GLY A 147 -20.40 8.86 7.43
N ILE A 148 -20.13 9.96 6.74
CA ILE A 148 -18.77 10.55 6.66
C ILE A 148 -18.35 11.32 7.93
N ASN A 149 -19.27 11.50 8.88
CA ASN A 149 -19.04 12.28 10.10
C ASN A 149 -18.66 11.40 11.30
N GLY A 150 -18.77 10.07 11.17
CA GLY A 150 -18.37 9.13 12.21
C GLY A 150 -16.94 8.61 12.03
N PRO A 151 -16.45 7.85 13.02
CA PRO A 151 -15.13 7.24 12.94
C PRO A 151 -15.12 6.01 12.03
N GLU A 152 -13.91 5.65 11.59
CA GLU A 152 -13.59 4.37 10.97
C GLU A 152 -12.48 3.66 11.78
N SER A 153 -12.14 2.43 11.41
CA SER A 153 -11.11 1.63 12.09
C SER A 153 -10.41 0.73 11.08
N GLY A 154 -9.48 -0.10 11.52
CA GLY A 154 -8.84 -1.07 10.63
C GLY A 154 -8.16 -2.20 11.39
N LYS A 155 -7.60 -3.14 10.62
CA LYS A 155 -6.71 -4.18 11.12
C LYS A 155 -5.63 -4.47 10.09
N PRO A 156 -4.37 -4.69 10.51
CA PRO A 156 -3.28 -4.95 9.59
C PRO A 156 -3.51 -6.23 8.79
N ILE A 157 -3.01 -6.24 7.55
CA ILE A 157 -2.96 -7.43 6.70
C ILE A 157 -1.52 -7.92 6.67
N LYS A 158 -1.33 -9.23 6.82
CA LYS A 158 -0.01 -9.87 6.71
C LYS A 158 -0.04 -10.98 5.67
N ILE A 159 0.82 -10.91 4.67
CA ILE A 159 0.97 -11.93 3.65
C ILE A 159 2.42 -12.42 3.74
N GLY A 160 2.61 -13.73 3.91
CA GLY A 160 3.92 -14.35 3.98
C GLY A 160 4.67 -14.32 2.65
N GLU A 161 5.84 -14.96 2.62
CA GLU A 161 6.63 -15.14 1.40
C GLU A 161 6.04 -16.22 0.49
N ASP A 162 6.45 -16.22 -0.78
CA ASP A 162 6.14 -17.26 -1.78
C ASP A 162 4.64 -17.54 -1.96
N CYS A 163 3.78 -16.56 -1.67
CA CYS A 163 2.34 -16.69 -1.87
C CYS A 163 1.97 -16.37 -3.32
N TRP A 164 0.86 -16.95 -3.80
CA TRP A 164 0.28 -16.61 -5.09
C TRP A 164 -1.23 -16.37 -4.96
N PHE A 165 -1.67 -15.22 -5.46
CA PHE A 165 -3.08 -14.85 -5.53
C PHE A 165 -3.50 -14.77 -6.99
N GLY A 166 -4.56 -15.49 -7.35
CA GLY A 166 -5.19 -15.37 -8.66
C GLY A 166 -5.84 -13.99 -8.85
N GLY A 167 -6.27 -13.71 -10.08
CA GLY A 167 -6.95 -12.44 -10.37
C GLY A 167 -8.25 -12.27 -9.58
N ASN A 168 -8.58 -11.02 -9.24
CA ASN A 168 -9.75 -10.62 -8.43
C ASN A 168 -9.80 -11.17 -6.99
N CYS A 169 -8.67 -11.58 -6.40
CA CYS A 169 -8.64 -11.91 -4.99
C CYS A 169 -8.88 -10.68 -4.11
N ILE A 170 -9.60 -10.85 -3.00
CA ILE A 170 -9.88 -9.80 -2.01
C ILE A 170 -9.38 -10.27 -0.64
N VAL A 171 -8.55 -9.45 0.01
CA VAL A 171 -8.05 -9.69 1.36
C VAL A 171 -8.63 -8.63 2.31
N LEU A 172 -9.30 -9.10 3.36
CA LEU A 172 -10.05 -8.26 4.31
C LEU A 172 -9.23 -7.89 5.56
N PRO A 173 -9.71 -6.94 6.39
CA PRO A 173 -8.95 -6.46 7.53
C PRO A 173 -8.56 -7.58 8.50
N GLY A 174 -7.31 -7.61 8.94
CA GLY A 174 -6.83 -8.57 9.94
C GLY A 174 -6.49 -9.95 9.39
N VAL A 175 -6.64 -10.17 8.08
CA VAL A 175 -6.30 -11.46 7.46
C VAL A 175 -4.79 -11.64 7.43
N THR A 176 -4.35 -12.83 7.84
CA THR A 176 -2.99 -13.31 7.65
C THR A 176 -3.01 -14.49 6.67
N VAL A 177 -2.18 -14.43 5.62
CA VAL A 177 -2.03 -15.49 4.62
C VAL A 177 -0.59 -15.99 4.60
N GLY A 178 -0.40 -17.30 4.46
CA GLY A 178 0.93 -17.91 4.45
C GLY A 178 1.47 -18.14 5.86
N ARG A 179 2.72 -18.61 5.94
CA ARG A 179 3.42 -18.82 7.21
C ARG A 179 4.16 -17.54 7.58
N GLU A 180 4.11 -17.15 8.85
CA GLU A 180 5.09 -16.22 9.39
C GLU A 180 6.48 -16.87 9.23
N ASP A 181 7.41 -16.16 8.61
CA ASP A 181 8.79 -16.65 8.51
C ASP A 181 9.34 -16.79 9.93
N ARG A 182 9.57 -18.03 10.37
CA ARG A 182 10.14 -18.35 11.68
C ARG A 182 11.66 -18.16 11.72
N ARG A 183 12.27 -17.54 10.71
CA ARG A 183 13.74 -17.42 10.58
C ARG A 183 14.33 -16.13 11.13
N GLN A 184 13.57 -15.27 11.80
CA GLN A 184 14.17 -14.23 12.64
C GLN A 184 13.72 -14.39 14.12
N PRO A 185 14.68 -14.53 15.06
CA PRO A 185 14.40 -14.50 16.49
C PRO A 185 13.98 -13.12 16.99
#